data_AF-A0A4R5K1P7-F1
#
_entry.id   AF-A0A4R5K1P7-F1
#
_cell.length_a   1.000
_cell.length_b   1.000
_cell.length_c   1.000
_cell.angle_alpha   90.00
_cell.angle_beta   90.00
_cell.angle_gamma   90.00
#
_symmetry.space_group_name_H-M   'P 1'
#
loop_
_entity.id
_entity.type
_entity.pdbx_description
1 polymer ?
#
loop_
_entity_poly.entity_id
_entity_poly.type
_entity_poly.pdbx_seq_one_letter_code
_entity_poly.pdbx_strand_id
1 'polypeptide(L)'
;MPSAHLDPLRREIEQRKVAPAPAPWQLKAQLTIAGLLEVGFDDDNELLLVASSSGRSVIDCQSGAKVARDRTDNLGSDRHLQTRGIGPLQERVIRMSGINGGGLPLATADGWMVEDITLAWPEQHLLLIEPGSWLHGARYNRPALFHKLAVELEVRAFGFSYTGLSLVIATAGELLVYGRCAKTLEI
;
A
#
# COMPACT_ATOMS: atom_id res chain seq x y z
N MET A 1 -24.31 8.90 15.48
CA MET A 1 -23.35 9.70 16.28
C MET A 1 -23.15 11.03 15.57
N PRO A 2 -23.30 12.20 16.19
CA PRO A 2 -22.98 13.46 15.54
C PRO A 2 -21.45 13.61 15.51
N SER A 3 -20.83 13.23 14.40
CA SER A 3 -19.40 13.42 14.12
C SER A 3 -19.07 14.86 13.69
N ALA A 4 -19.88 15.85 14.10
CA ALA A 4 -19.77 17.23 13.63
C ALA A 4 -18.38 17.84 13.88
N HIS A 5 -17.71 17.39 14.94
CA HIS A 5 -16.34 17.79 15.25
C HIS A 5 -15.28 17.27 14.26
N LEU A 6 -15.62 16.26 13.44
CA LEU A 6 -14.79 15.73 12.36
C LEU A 6 -15.12 16.37 11.00
N ASP A 7 -16.20 17.16 10.91
CA ASP A 7 -16.62 17.80 9.65
C ASP A 7 -15.52 18.64 8.98
N PRO A 8 -14.69 19.41 9.72
CA PRO A 8 -13.59 20.15 9.09
C PRO A 8 -12.60 19.23 8.37
N LEU A 9 -12.17 18.15 9.04
CA LEU A 9 -11.24 17.18 8.46
C LEU A 9 -11.88 16.40 7.30
N ARG A 10 -13.15 15.99 7.45
CA ARG A 10 -13.90 15.33 6.38
C ARG A 10 -13.90 16.20 5.11
N ARG A 11 -14.28 17.48 5.24
CA ARG A 11 -14.29 18.42 4.11
C ARG A 11 -12.90 18.62 3.51
N GLU A 12 -11.88 18.71 4.35
CA GLU A 12 -10.49 18.84 3.90
C GLU A 12 -10.05 17.64 3.08
N ILE A 13 -10.36 16.41 3.55
CA ILE A 13 -10.10 15.18 2.80
C ILE A 13 -10.90 15.22 1.49
N GLU A 14 -12.22 15.43 1.50
CA GLU A 14 -13.07 15.47 0.31
C GLU A 14 -12.55 16.43 -0.76
N GLN A 15 -12.19 17.66 -0.37
CA GLN A 15 -11.75 18.72 -1.29
C GLN A 15 -10.31 18.53 -1.80
N ARG A 16 -9.48 17.73 -1.11
CA ARG A 16 -8.12 17.45 -1.56
C ARG A 16 -8.15 16.72 -2.90
N LYS A 17 -7.44 17.25 -3.90
CA LYS A 17 -7.29 16.59 -5.20
C LYS A 17 -6.40 15.35 -5.07
N VAL A 18 -6.75 14.32 -5.84
CA VAL A 18 -5.87 13.16 -6.03
C VAL A 18 -4.62 13.60 -6.78
N ALA A 19 -3.45 13.19 -6.30
CA ALA A 19 -2.16 13.46 -6.93
C ALA A 19 -1.19 12.29 -6.68
N PRO A 20 -0.16 12.12 -7.54
CA PRO A 20 0.91 11.17 -7.28
C PRO A 20 1.58 11.44 -5.92
N ALA A 21 2.16 10.40 -5.31
CA ALA A 21 2.91 10.56 -4.08
C ALA A 21 4.07 11.56 -4.28
N PRO A 22 4.26 12.50 -3.34
CA PRO A 22 5.35 13.48 -3.42
C PRO A 22 6.71 12.82 -3.18
N ALA A 23 7.79 13.58 -3.40
CA ALA A 23 9.12 13.17 -2.96
C ALA A 23 9.11 12.77 -1.46
N PRO A 24 9.83 11.69 -1.07
CA PRO A 24 10.81 10.95 -1.85
C PRO A 24 10.24 9.82 -2.72
N TRP A 25 8.92 9.65 -2.75
CA TRP A 25 8.27 8.56 -3.47
C TRP A 25 8.27 8.80 -4.97
N GLN A 26 8.60 7.76 -5.73
CA GLN A 26 8.56 7.76 -7.18
C GLN A 26 7.70 6.60 -7.65
N LEU A 27 6.81 6.85 -8.61
CA LEU A 27 6.06 5.76 -9.24
C LEU A 27 7.02 4.88 -10.04
N LYS A 28 7.18 3.63 -9.61
CA LYS A 28 8.06 2.63 -10.26
C LYS A 28 7.29 1.75 -11.23
N ALA A 29 6.05 1.42 -10.91
CA ALA A 29 5.19 0.65 -11.79
C ALA A 29 3.71 0.97 -11.58
N GLN A 30 2.95 0.87 -12.67
CA GLN A 30 1.50 0.83 -12.69
C GLN A 30 1.10 -0.38 -13.53
N LEU A 31 0.53 -1.39 -12.89
CA LEU A 31 0.28 -2.70 -13.50
C LEU A 31 -1.22 -3.00 -13.46
N THR A 32 -1.82 -3.24 -14.64
CA THR A 32 -3.16 -3.82 -14.71
C THR A 32 -3.08 -5.31 -14.36
N ILE A 33 -3.80 -5.71 -13.31
CA ILE A 33 -3.81 -7.09 -12.80
C ILE A 33 -5.27 -7.50 -12.64
N ALA A 34 -5.79 -8.25 -13.62
CA ALA A 34 -7.13 -8.77 -13.56
C ALA A 34 -7.30 -9.71 -12.35
N GLY A 35 -8.30 -9.41 -11.52
CA GLY A 35 -8.65 -10.21 -10.36
C GLY A 35 -7.51 -10.34 -9.36
N LEU A 36 -6.79 -9.25 -9.06
CA LEU A 36 -5.84 -9.22 -7.96
C LEU A 36 -6.58 -9.58 -6.67
N LEU A 37 -6.04 -10.53 -5.91
CA LEU A 37 -6.68 -11.05 -4.70
C LEU A 37 -6.02 -10.51 -3.44
N GLU A 38 -4.70 -10.61 -3.40
CA GLU A 38 -3.88 -10.27 -2.25
C GLU A 38 -2.43 -10.02 -2.67
N VAL A 39 -1.70 -9.28 -1.83
CA VAL A 39 -0.29 -8.98 -1.99
C VAL A 39 0.44 -9.11 -0.65
N GLY A 40 1.75 -9.34 -0.69
CA GLY A 40 2.58 -9.39 0.52
C GLY A 40 4.03 -9.12 0.20
N PHE A 41 4.70 -8.36 1.07
CA PHE A 41 6.13 -8.10 0.97
C PHE A 41 6.93 -9.21 1.64
N ASP A 42 8.11 -9.50 1.08
CA ASP A 42 9.16 -10.15 1.85
C ASP A 42 9.60 -9.28 3.03
N ASP A 43 10.02 -9.92 4.12
CA ASP A 43 10.38 -9.21 5.36
C ASP A 43 11.71 -8.43 5.23
N ASP A 44 12.62 -8.89 4.35
CA ASP A 44 14.01 -8.42 4.30
C ASP A 44 14.31 -7.55 3.07
N ASN A 45 13.42 -7.51 2.07
CA ASN A 45 13.67 -6.82 0.81
C ASN A 45 12.39 -6.26 0.16
N GLU A 46 12.58 -5.65 -1.01
CA GLU A 46 11.53 -4.94 -1.75
C GLU A 46 10.79 -5.81 -2.77
N LEU A 47 10.78 -7.13 -2.59
CA LEU A 47 10.01 -8.04 -3.42
C LEU A 47 8.58 -8.16 -2.89
N LEU A 48 7.62 -7.96 -3.80
CA LEU A 48 6.19 -8.11 -3.54
C LEU A 48 5.67 -9.37 -4.23
N LEU A 49 5.17 -10.32 -3.45
CA LEU A 49 4.34 -11.40 -3.96
C LEU A 49 2.94 -10.88 -4.25
N VAL A 50 2.44 -11.16 -5.46
CA VAL A 50 1.10 -10.79 -5.91
C VAL A 50 0.35 -12.06 -6.31
N ALA A 51 -0.79 -12.32 -5.68
CA ALA A 51 -1.69 -13.39 -6.09
C ALA A 51 -2.92 -12.80 -6.79
N SER A 52 -3.26 -13.34 -7.96
CA SER A 52 -4.46 -12.97 -8.72
C SER A 52 -5.16 -14.20 -9.25
N SER A 53 -6.35 -14.04 -9.82
CA SER A 53 -7.13 -15.13 -10.43
C SER A 53 -6.39 -15.89 -11.55
N SER A 54 -5.28 -15.35 -12.06
CA SER A 54 -4.47 -15.97 -13.13
C SER A 54 -3.13 -16.53 -12.65
N GLY A 55 -2.96 -16.67 -11.33
CA GLY A 55 -1.74 -17.17 -10.70
C GLY A 55 -0.96 -16.08 -9.96
N ARG A 56 0.31 -16.36 -9.68
CA ARG A 56 1.16 -15.53 -8.79
C ARG A 56 2.29 -14.85 -9.55
N SER A 57 2.68 -13.66 -9.13
CA SER A 57 3.87 -12.97 -9.65
C SER A 57 4.72 -12.45 -8.50
N VAL A 58 6.01 -12.26 -8.74
CA VAL A 58 6.87 -11.45 -7.87
C VAL A 58 7.26 -10.18 -8.61
N ILE A 59 7.05 -9.05 -7.97
CA ILE A 59 7.44 -7.73 -8.45
C ILE A 59 8.60 -7.24 -7.60
N ASP A 60 9.67 -6.77 -8.24
CA ASP A 60 10.69 -5.97 -7.56
C ASP A 60 10.19 -4.52 -7.51
N CYS A 61 9.88 -4.03 -6.32
CA CYS A 61 9.27 -2.73 -6.15
C CYS A 61 10.22 -1.56 -6.36
N GLN A 62 11.55 -1.77 -6.31
CA GLN A 62 12.52 -0.71 -6.57
C GLN A 62 12.71 -0.46 -8.07
N SER A 63 12.70 -1.52 -8.87
CA SER A 63 12.78 -1.42 -10.33
C SER A 63 11.41 -1.34 -11.02
N GLY A 64 10.34 -1.80 -10.36
CA GLY A 64 9.01 -1.96 -10.94
C GLY A 64 8.88 -3.22 -11.82
N ALA A 65 9.91 -4.05 -11.93
CA ALA A 65 9.94 -5.20 -12.82
C ALA A 65 9.23 -6.43 -12.25
N LYS A 66 8.57 -7.20 -13.13
CA LYS A 66 8.05 -8.52 -12.79
C LYS A 66 9.18 -9.55 -12.93
N VAL A 67 9.67 -10.06 -11.81
CA VAL A 67 10.86 -10.92 -11.74
C VAL A 67 10.54 -12.42 -11.64
N ALA A 68 9.30 -12.78 -11.33
CA ALA A 68 8.81 -14.15 -11.44
C ALA A 68 7.32 -14.19 -11.80
N ARG A 69 6.90 -15.26 -12.47
CA ARG A 69 5.49 -15.52 -12.81
C ARG A 69 5.20 -17.02 -12.75
N ASP A 70 4.18 -17.36 -12.00
CA ASP A 70 3.55 -18.67 -11.96
C ASP A 70 2.10 -18.52 -12.45
N ARG A 71 1.67 -19.39 -13.37
CA ARG A 71 0.33 -19.36 -13.99
C ARG A 71 -0.58 -20.47 -13.46
N THR A 72 -0.16 -21.24 -12.45
CA THR A 72 -1.06 -22.22 -11.84
C THR A 72 -2.24 -21.54 -11.18
N ASP A 73 -3.40 -22.20 -11.24
CA ASP A 73 -4.63 -21.81 -10.55
C ASP A 73 -4.55 -22.03 -9.03
N ASN A 74 -3.61 -22.88 -8.57
CA ASN A 74 -3.32 -23.04 -7.16
C ASN A 74 -2.53 -21.85 -6.62
N LEU A 75 -3.23 -20.93 -5.96
CA LEU A 75 -2.63 -19.75 -5.33
C LEU A 75 -1.87 -20.08 -4.06
N GLY A 76 -2.09 -21.26 -3.46
CA GLY A 76 -1.40 -21.67 -2.24
C GLY A 76 -1.63 -20.74 -1.04
N SER A 77 -2.63 -19.86 -1.11
CA SER A 77 -3.04 -18.97 -0.03
C SER A 77 -3.83 -19.77 0.98
N ASP A 78 -3.29 -19.86 2.19
CA ASP A 78 -3.97 -20.50 3.30
C ASP A 78 -4.98 -19.54 3.94
N ARG A 79 -5.96 -20.09 4.67
CA ARG A 79 -6.88 -19.26 5.49
C ARG A 79 -6.17 -18.53 6.63
N HIS A 80 -4.84 -18.61 6.72
CA HIS A 80 -4.01 -18.02 7.76
C HIS A 80 -3.27 -16.76 7.28
N LEU A 81 -3.67 -16.21 6.12
CA LEU A 81 -3.12 -14.97 5.56
C LEU A 81 -1.63 -15.12 5.22
N GLN A 82 -1.23 -16.30 4.78
CA GLN A 82 0.13 -16.61 4.37
C GLN A 82 0.15 -17.40 3.07
N THR A 83 1.18 -17.15 2.26
CA THR A 83 1.38 -17.84 0.98
C THR A 83 2.86 -18.14 0.80
N ARG A 84 3.18 -19.36 0.36
CA ARG A 84 4.56 -19.69 -0.05
C ARG A 84 4.93 -18.89 -1.30
N GLY A 85 6.09 -18.24 -1.27
CA GLY A 85 6.59 -17.47 -2.39
C GLY A 85 6.93 -18.32 -3.61
N ILE A 86 7.32 -17.64 -4.69
CA ILE A 86 7.74 -18.25 -5.95
C ILE A 86 9.05 -17.61 -6.43
N GLY A 87 9.77 -18.27 -7.33
CA GLY A 87 11.02 -17.74 -7.90
C GLY A 87 11.99 -17.29 -6.80
N PRO A 88 12.41 -16.01 -6.74
CA PRO A 88 13.34 -15.54 -5.71
C PRO A 88 12.79 -15.65 -4.27
N LEU A 89 11.48 -15.84 -4.10
CA LEU A 89 10.82 -16.01 -2.79
C LEU A 89 10.42 -17.47 -2.50
N GLN A 90 10.84 -18.46 -3.29
CA GLN A 90 10.33 -19.85 -3.20
C GLN A 90 10.50 -20.52 -1.81
N GLU A 91 11.55 -20.13 -1.06
CA GLU A 91 11.83 -20.64 0.29
C GLU A 91 11.22 -19.78 1.40
N ARG A 92 10.47 -18.74 1.04
CA ARG A 92 9.85 -17.80 1.98
C ARG A 92 8.36 -18.07 2.10
N VAL A 93 7.83 -17.81 3.30
CA VAL A 93 6.39 -17.74 3.56
C VAL A 93 6.05 -16.26 3.74
N ILE A 94 5.19 -15.74 2.88
CA ILE A 94 4.88 -14.33 2.80
C ILE A 94 3.56 -14.07 3.50
N ARG A 95 3.52 -13.04 4.37
CA ARG A 95 2.27 -12.57 4.96
C ARG A 95 1.48 -11.77 3.93
N MET A 96 0.23 -12.14 3.74
CA MET A 96 -0.62 -11.60 2.69
C MET A 96 -1.64 -10.61 3.26
N SER A 97 -1.94 -9.58 2.47
CA SER A 97 -2.99 -8.59 2.68
C SER A 97 -3.88 -8.56 1.45
N GLY A 98 -5.20 -8.68 1.62
CA GLY A 98 -6.11 -8.77 0.50
C GLY A 98 -7.57 -9.00 0.87
N ILE A 99 -8.28 -9.68 -0.03
CA ILE A 99 -9.72 -9.97 0.09
C ILE A 99 -10.09 -10.77 1.36
N ASN A 100 -9.15 -11.55 1.90
CA ASN A 100 -9.35 -12.34 3.11
C ASN A 100 -8.96 -11.60 4.40
N GLY A 101 -8.51 -10.34 4.30
CA GLY A 101 -8.00 -9.54 5.42
C GLY A 101 -6.47 -9.43 5.40
N GLY A 102 -5.88 -9.27 6.58
CA GLY A 102 -4.45 -9.00 6.75
C GLY A 102 -4.16 -7.49 6.80
N GLY A 103 -2.90 -7.13 6.52
CA GLY A 103 -2.48 -5.75 6.48
C GLY A 103 -1.01 -5.62 6.08
N LEU A 104 -0.69 -4.49 5.46
CA LEU A 104 0.68 -4.07 5.23
C LEU A 104 1.12 -3.10 6.34
N PRO A 105 2.43 -2.94 6.58
CA PRO A 105 2.94 -1.86 7.41
C PRO A 105 2.30 -0.50 7.10
N LEU A 106 1.76 0.15 8.13
CA LEU A 106 1.07 1.44 8.00
C LEU A 106 2.00 2.64 8.19
N ALA A 107 3.22 2.42 8.65
CA ALA A 107 4.20 3.46 8.89
C ALA A 107 5.61 3.01 8.56
N THR A 108 6.47 3.96 8.19
CA THR A 108 7.91 3.75 7.99
C THR A 108 8.69 4.25 9.20
N ALA A 109 9.93 3.77 9.36
CA ALA A 109 10.81 4.18 10.47
C ALA A 109 11.13 5.69 10.48
N ASP A 110 11.13 6.34 9.31
CA ASP A 110 11.33 7.79 9.18
C ASP A 110 10.03 8.61 9.26
N GLY A 111 8.91 7.99 9.65
CA GLY A 111 7.70 8.67 10.08
C GLY A 111 6.64 8.91 9.00
N TRP A 112 6.80 8.38 7.79
CA TRP A 112 5.68 8.37 6.83
C TRP A 112 4.60 7.43 7.33
N MET A 113 3.34 7.80 7.13
CA MET A 113 2.20 6.96 7.51
C MET A 113 1.17 6.91 6.38
N VAL A 114 0.39 5.84 6.34
CA VAL A 114 -0.78 5.74 5.48
C VAL A 114 -2.06 5.63 6.29
N GLU A 115 -3.14 6.19 5.76
CA GLU A 115 -4.49 6.03 6.28
C GLU A 115 -5.44 5.69 5.14
N ASP A 116 -6.33 4.73 5.37
CA ASP A 116 -7.44 4.38 4.49
C ASP A 116 -8.75 4.78 5.18
N ILE A 117 -9.48 5.71 4.57
CA ILE A 117 -10.65 6.34 5.18
C ILE A 117 -11.86 6.19 4.27
N THR A 118 -12.91 5.57 4.80
CA THR A 118 -14.23 5.55 4.16
C THR A 118 -15.08 6.71 4.66
N LEU A 119 -15.27 7.75 3.84
CA LEU A 119 -16.13 8.88 4.16
C LEU A 119 -17.57 8.68 3.67
N ALA A 120 -17.71 8.11 2.47
CA ALA A 120 -18.97 7.74 1.85
C ALA A 120 -18.82 6.36 1.21
N TRP A 121 -19.26 5.31 1.93
CA TRP A 121 -19.13 3.94 1.44
C TRP A 121 -19.74 3.79 0.04
N PRO A 122 -19.08 3.10 -0.91
CA PRO A 122 -17.86 2.29 -0.76
C PRO A 122 -16.53 3.01 -1.02
N GLU A 123 -16.51 4.34 -1.12
CA GLU A 123 -15.30 5.08 -1.47
C GLU A 123 -14.27 5.07 -0.34
N GLN A 124 -13.08 4.54 -0.64
CA GLN A 124 -11.89 4.51 0.22
C GLN A 124 -10.91 5.59 -0.23
N HIS A 125 -10.68 6.58 0.62
CA HIS A 125 -9.69 7.63 0.41
C HIS A 125 -8.33 7.16 0.93
N LEU A 126 -7.37 6.97 0.04
CA LEU A 126 -6.04 6.50 0.36
C LEU A 126 -5.09 7.67 0.57
N LEU A 127 -4.67 7.88 1.81
CA LEU A 127 -3.90 9.04 2.24
C LEU A 127 -2.47 8.66 2.60
N LEU A 128 -1.53 9.52 2.23
CA LEU A 128 -0.14 9.46 2.66
C LEU A 128 0.17 10.69 3.51
N ILE A 129 0.59 10.45 4.75
CA ILE A 129 0.86 11.48 5.75
C ILE A 129 2.36 11.70 5.86
N GLU A 130 2.78 12.96 5.87
CA GLU A 130 4.19 13.33 5.97
C GLU A 130 4.77 13.09 7.38
N PRO A 131 6.08 12.83 7.50
CA PRO A 131 6.76 12.72 8.79
C PRO A 131 6.47 13.88 9.74
N GLY A 132 6.16 13.55 11.00
CA GLY A 132 5.83 14.54 12.03
C GLY A 132 4.42 15.15 11.89
N SER A 133 3.68 14.79 10.85
CA SER A 133 2.25 15.09 10.73
C SER A 133 1.40 13.91 11.18
N TRP A 134 0.15 14.22 11.50
CA TRP A 134 -0.90 13.23 11.74
C TRP A 134 -2.24 13.85 11.33
N LEU A 135 -3.19 13.00 10.95
CA LEU A 135 -4.40 13.46 10.27
C LEU A 135 -5.23 14.46 11.10
N HIS A 136 -5.26 14.30 12.42
CA HIS A 136 -6.01 15.17 13.33
C HIS A 136 -5.21 16.38 13.83
N GLY A 137 -4.02 16.65 13.31
CA GLY A 137 -3.10 17.63 13.89
C GLY A 137 -3.60 19.06 13.92
N ALA A 138 -4.32 19.50 12.89
CA ALA A 138 -4.88 20.84 12.84
C ALA A 138 -5.76 21.16 14.05
N ARG A 139 -6.50 20.17 14.57
CA ARG A 139 -7.35 20.32 15.76
C ARG A 139 -6.55 20.61 17.04
N TYR A 140 -5.31 20.15 17.09
CA TYR A 140 -4.43 20.26 18.25
C TYR A 140 -3.29 21.26 18.05
N ASN A 141 -3.38 22.12 17.04
CA ASN A 141 -2.32 23.06 16.65
C ASN A 141 -0.98 22.34 16.38
N ARG A 142 -1.05 21.22 15.66
CA ARG A 142 0.07 20.37 15.24
C ARG A 142 0.06 20.21 13.70
N PRO A 143 1.20 19.85 13.07
CA PRO A 143 1.24 19.56 11.64
C PRO A 143 0.23 18.47 11.23
N ALA A 144 -0.45 18.69 10.10
CA ALA A 144 -1.43 17.78 9.51
C ALA A 144 -1.28 17.74 7.99
N LEU A 145 -0.04 17.57 7.52
CA LEU A 145 0.28 17.48 6.10
C LEU A 145 0.01 16.07 5.59
N PHE A 146 -0.87 15.96 4.59
CA PHE A 146 -1.21 14.70 3.94
C PHE A 146 -1.52 14.90 2.46
N HIS A 147 -1.33 13.83 1.70
CA HIS A 147 -1.55 13.73 0.26
C HIS A 147 -2.63 12.70 0.01
N LYS A 148 -3.62 13.01 -0.85
CA LYS A 148 -4.61 12.03 -1.29
C LYS A 148 -4.07 11.33 -2.53
N LEU A 149 -3.72 10.06 -2.40
CA LEU A 149 -3.10 9.28 -3.48
C LEU A 149 -4.14 8.66 -4.42
N ALA A 150 -5.29 8.25 -3.89
CA ALA A 150 -6.37 7.66 -4.67
C ALA A 150 -7.73 7.75 -3.95
N VAL A 151 -8.79 7.53 -4.71
CA VAL A 151 -10.13 7.20 -4.19
C VAL A 151 -10.59 5.95 -4.92
N GLU A 152 -10.71 4.85 -4.19
CA GLU A 152 -10.93 3.52 -4.76
C GLU A 152 -12.16 2.85 -4.16
N LEU A 153 -12.75 1.90 -4.88
CA LEU A 153 -13.94 1.16 -4.42
C LEU A 153 -13.65 -0.28 -3.97
N GLU A 154 -12.52 -0.85 -4.43
CA GLU A 154 -12.16 -2.26 -4.18
C GLU A 154 -10.69 -2.39 -3.80
N VAL A 155 -10.28 -1.74 -2.70
CA VAL A 155 -8.92 -1.82 -2.18
C VAL A 155 -8.67 -3.22 -1.62
N ARG A 156 -7.59 -3.86 -2.06
CA ARG A 156 -7.10 -5.14 -1.53
C ARG A 156 -6.01 -4.93 -0.49
N ALA A 157 -5.12 -3.97 -0.74
CA ALA A 157 -4.10 -3.58 0.22
C ALA A 157 -3.59 -2.16 -0.06
N PHE A 158 -3.21 -1.47 1.00
CA PHE A 158 -2.54 -0.17 0.93
C PHE A 158 -1.53 -0.09 2.07
N GLY A 159 -0.26 0.18 1.75
CA GLY A 159 0.77 0.32 2.77
C GLY A 159 2.18 0.04 2.28
N PHE A 160 3.11 0.03 3.23
CA PHE A 160 4.55 -0.01 2.96
C PHE A 160 5.10 -1.43 2.96
N SER A 161 6.27 -1.57 2.35
CA SER A 161 7.22 -2.66 2.63
C SER A 161 7.73 -2.62 4.08
N TYR A 162 8.26 -3.73 4.58
CA TYR A 162 8.83 -3.80 5.92
C TYR A 162 10.09 -2.94 6.10
N THR A 163 10.86 -2.71 5.03
CA THR A 163 11.99 -1.77 5.07
C THR A 163 11.55 -0.30 4.98
N GLY A 164 10.29 -0.07 4.56
CA GLY A 164 9.74 1.26 4.32
C GLY A 164 10.26 1.94 3.04
N LEU A 165 10.88 1.22 2.10
CA LEU A 165 11.38 1.79 0.84
C LEU A 165 10.37 1.70 -0.30
N SER A 166 9.38 0.82 -0.21
CA SER A 166 8.24 0.75 -1.12
C SER A 166 6.90 1.03 -0.46
N LEU A 167 5.96 1.58 -1.24
CA LEU A 167 4.56 1.82 -0.92
C LEU A 167 3.71 1.29 -2.06
N VAL A 168 2.64 0.55 -1.77
CA VAL A 168 1.74 0.00 -2.79
C VAL A 168 0.29 0.39 -2.56
N ILE A 169 -0.43 0.60 -3.66
CA ILE A 169 -1.88 0.63 -3.71
C ILE A 169 -2.29 -0.55 -4.59
N ALA A 170 -2.96 -1.55 -4.00
CA ALA A 170 -3.46 -2.71 -4.69
C ALA A 170 -4.99 -2.69 -4.66
N THR A 171 -5.61 -2.65 -5.84
CA THR A 171 -7.06 -2.78 -6.04
C THR A 171 -7.38 -4.13 -6.68
N ALA A 172 -8.66 -4.45 -6.89
CA ALA A 172 -9.06 -5.66 -7.61
C ALA A 172 -8.52 -5.75 -9.06
N GLY A 173 -8.18 -4.61 -9.68
CA GLY A 173 -7.78 -4.51 -11.08
C GLY A 173 -6.41 -3.90 -11.35
N GLU A 174 -5.79 -3.28 -10.35
CA GLU A 174 -4.57 -2.51 -10.53
C GLU A 174 -3.62 -2.64 -9.34
N LEU A 175 -2.32 -2.53 -9.63
CA LEU A 175 -1.26 -2.40 -8.63
C LEU A 175 -0.41 -1.18 -8.99
N LEU A 176 -0.43 -0.17 -8.14
CA LEU A 176 0.52 0.94 -8.15
C LEU A 176 1.65 0.63 -7.18
N VAL A 177 2.89 0.81 -7.66
CA VAL A 177 4.10 0.60 -6.87
C VAL A 177 4.90 1.89 -6.86
N TYR A 178 5.07 2.46 -5.67
CA TYR A 178 5.97 3.55 -5.40
C TYR A 178 7.21 3.02 -4.69
N GLY A 179 8.37 3.54 -5.07
CA GLY A 179 9.65 3.24 -4.46
C GLY A 179 10.44 4.51 -4.17
N ARG A 180 11.33 4.44 -3.20
CA ARG A 180 12.27 5.52 -2.85
C ARG A 180 13.65 4.96 -2.56
N CYS A 181 14.67 5.81 -2.67
CA CYS A 181 16.00 5.44 -2.22
C CYS A 181 16.09 5.58 -0.70
N ALA A 182 16.83 4.70 -0.04
CA ALA A 182 17.19 4.88 1.36
C ALA A 182 17.92 6.21 1.51
N LYS A 183 17.57 6.99 2.54
CA LYS A 183 18.42 8.12 2.94
C LYS A 183 19.75 7.52 3.38
N THR A 184 20.82 7.86 2.66
CA THR A 184 22.16 7.64 3.20
C THR A 184 22.27 8.55 4.41
N LEU A 185 22.34 7.97 5.60
CA LEU A 185 22.67 8.73 6.79
C LEU A 185 24.12 9.19 6.59
N GLU A 186 24.32 10.47 6.29
CA GLU A 186 25.63 11.10 6.44
C GLU A 186 25.94 11.08 7.94
N ILE A 187 26.95 10.30 8.31
CA ILE A 187 27.51 10.23 9.68
C ILE A 187 28.49 11.39 9.85
#